data_AF-A0A2S8PJV1-F1
#
_entry.id   AF-A0A2S8PJV1-F1
#
_cell.length_a   1.000
_cell.length_b   1.000
_cell.length_c   1.000
_cell.angle_alpha   90.00
_cell.angle_beta   90.00
_cell.angle_gamma   90.00
#
_symmetry.space_group_name_H-M   'P 1'
#
loop_
_entity.id
_entity.type
_entity.pdbx_description
1 polymer ?
#
loop_
_entity_poly.entity_id
_entity_poly.type
_entity_poly.pdbx_seq_one_letter_code
_entity_poly.pdbx_strand_id
1 'polypeptide(L)' 'MKTEKIYLSHLKSISELEQAIQEYVSFYNHERFQKKLNDCSPVEYRETVAA' A
#
# COMPACT_ATOMS: atom_id res chain seq x y z
N MET A 1 13.16 -1.37 3.23
CA MET A 1 11.88 -1.34 3.96
C MET A 1 10.90 -0.47 3.19
N LYS A 2 9.59 -0.72 3.30
CA LYS A 2 8.56 0.16 2.75
C LYS A 2 8.39 1.37 3.67
N THR A 3 9.30 2.32 3.54
CA THR A 3 9.38 3.50 4.40
C THR A 3 8.92 4.76 3.67
N GLU A 4 8.31 4.62 2.48
CA GLU A 4 8.02 5.76 1.59
C GLU A 4 7.07 6.79 2.23
N LYS A 5 6.09 6.38 3.06
CA LYS A 5 5.18 7.30 3.77
C LYS A 5 5.75 7.85 5.08
N ILE A 6 6.71 7.17 5.71
CA ILE A 6 7.24 7.54 7.04
C ILE A 6 8.08 8.83 6.95
N TYR A 7 8.78 9.04 5.84
CA TYR A 7 9.62 10.23 5.64
C TYR A 7 8.87 11.46 5.12
N LEU A 8 7.60 11.33 4.74
CA LEU A 8 6.81 12.40 4.12
C LEU A 8 5.87 13.12 5.10
N SER A 9 5.74 12.63 6.34
CA SER A 9 4.77 13.16 7.30
C SER A 9 5.44 13.57 8.61
N HIS A 10 5.31 14.85 8.97
CA HIS A 10 5.48 15.29 10.36
C HIS A 10 4.25 14.82 11.15
N LEU A 11 4.24 13.54 11.52
CA LEU A 11 3.17 12.94 12.32
C LEU A 11 3.18 13.58 13.70
N LYS A 12 2.05 14.18 14.09
CA LYS A 12 1.91 14.94 15.34
C LYS A 12 1.34 14.06 16.47
N SER A 13 0.83 12.87 16.14
CA SER A 13 0.29 11.92 17.10
C SER A 13 0.42 10.45 16.66
N ILE A 14 0.28 9.52 17.60
CA ILE A 14 0.23 8.07 17.33
C ILE A 14 -0.98 7.72 16.46
N SER A 15 -2.13 8.37 16.69
CA SER A 15 -3.35 8.12 15.91
C SER A 15 -3.17 8.48 14.43
N GLU A 16 -2.50 9.59 14.13
CA GLU A 16 -2.14 9.96 12.76
C GLU A 16 -1.18 8.95 12.12
N LEU A 17 -0.23 8.41 12.89
CA LEU A 17 0.66 7.35 12.42
C LEU A 17 -0.11 6.08 12.07
N GLU A 18 -1.03 5.64 12.93
CA GLU A 18 -1.86 4.46 12.70
C GLU A 18 -2.71 4.63 11.45
N GLN A 19 -3.34 5.81 11.28
CA GLN A 19 -4.12 6.12 10.09
C GLN A 19 -3.26 6.12 8.82
N ALA A 20 -2.09 6.77 8.86
CA ALA A 20 -1.17 6.81 7.73
C ALA A 20 -0.70 5.41 7.32
N ILE A 21 -0.46 4.51 8.29
CA ILE A 21 -0.12 3.11 8.05
C ILE A 21 -1.29 2.37 7.41
N GLN A 22 -2.51 2.50 7.95
CA GLN A 22 -3.70 1.84 7.40
C GLN A 22 -3.96 2.26 5.95
N GLU A 23 -3.89 3.56 5.66
CA GLU A 23 -4.01 4.09 4.31
C GLU A 23 -2.93 3.54 3.38
N TYR A 24 -1.67 3.48 3.85
CA TYR A 24 -0.58 2.94 3.05
C TYR A 24 -0.77 1.45 2.73
N VAL A 25 -1.23 0.67 3.71
CA VAL A 25 -1.53 -0.76 3.51
C VAL A 25 -2.65 -0.93 2.48
N SER A 26 -3.71 -0.13 2.57
CA SER A 26 -4.81 -0.15 1.59
C SER A 26 -4.31 0.19 0.19
N PHE A 27 -3.64 1.32 0.04
CA PHE A 27 -3.04 1.75 -1.23
C PHE A 27 -2.11 0.67 -1.80
N TYR A 28 -1.23 0.10 -0.98
CA TYR A 28 -0.29 -0.91 -1.44
C TYR A 28 -1.00 -2.16 -1.99
N ASN A 29 -2.07 -2.60 -1.33
CA ASN A 29 -2.75 -3.84 -1.68
C ASN A 29 -3.71 -3.69 -2.86
N HIS A 30 -4.36 -2.53 -3.00
CA HIS A 30 -5.47 -2.34 -3.94
C HIS A 30 -5.14 -1.42 -5.10
N GLU A 31 -4.21 -0.47 -4.94
CA GLU A 31 -3.98 0.59 -5.93
C GLU A 31 -2.56 0.56 -6.52
N ARG A 32 -1.59 0.00 -5.79
CA ARG A 32 -0.20 0.00 -6.24
C ARG A 32 0.05 -1.01 -7.35
N PHE A 33 0.12 -0.52 -8.58
CA PHE A 33 0.56 -1.31 -9.72
C PHE A 33 1.99 -1.80 -9.56
N GLN A 34 2.22 -3.07 -9.87
CA GLN A 34 3.54 -3.67 -9.85
C GLN A 34 3.84 -4.32 -11.19
N LYS A 35 4.92 -3.88 -11.87
CA LYS A 35 5.36 -4.47 -13.15
C LYS A 35 5.50 -6.00 -13.12
N LYS A 36 5.99 -6.55 -12.01
CA LYS A 36 6.13 -8.00 -11.80
C LYS A 36 4.79 -8.75 -11.67
N LEU A 37 3.70 -8.03 -11.46
CA LEU A 37 2.34 -8.54 -11.37
C LEU A 37 1.54 -8.14 -12.61
N ASN A 38 2.19 -8.03 -13.78
CA ASN A 38 1.58 -7.59 -15.03
C ASN A 38 0.86 -6.24 -14.93
N ASP A 39 1.48 -5.30 -14.20
CA ASP A 39 0.93 -3.98 -13.92
C ASP A 39 -0.42 -4.00 -13.18
N CYS A 40 -0.77 -5.11 -12.51
CA CYS A 40 -1.90 -5.20 -11.59
C CYS A 40 -1.51 -4.78 -10.16
N SER A 41 -2.51 -4.44 -9.36
CA SER A 41 -2.37 -4.41 -7.90
C SER A 41 -2.21 -5.82 -7.32
N PRO A 42 -1.69 -5.96 -6.09
CA PRO A 42 -1.56 -7.26 -5.43
C PRO A 42 -2.87 -8.05 -5.26
N VAL A 43 -4.01 -7.37 -5.10
CA VAL A 43 -5.32 -8.04 -4.98
C VAL A 43 -5.81 -8.49 -6.36
N GLU A 44 -5.83 -7.60 -7.34
CA GLU A 44 -6.24 -7.94 -8.72
C GLU A 44 -5.42 -9.10 -9.28
N TYR A 45 -4.09 -9.09 -9.07
CA TYR A 45 -3.24 -10.20 -9.51
C TYR A 45 -3.67 -11.54 -8.88
N ARG A 46 -4.00 -11.56 -7.58
CA ARG A 46 -4.46 -12.78 -6.92
C ARG A 46 -5.80 -13.27 -7.45
N GLU A 47 -6.71 -12.36 -7.78
CA GLU A 47 -7.99 -12.68 -8.42
C GLU A 47 -7.78 -13.25 -9.82
N THR A 48 -6.88 -12.67 -10.62
CA THR A 48 -6.58 -13.14 -11.99
C THR A 48 -5.86 -14.48 -12.05
N VAL A 49 -5.09 -14.85 -11.02
CA VAL A 49 -4.35 -16.13 -10.96
C VAL A 49 -5.20 -17.23 -10.31
N ALA A 50 -6.17 -16.87 -9.46
CA ALA A 50 -7.09 -17.83 -8.86
C ALA A 50 -8.25 -18.24 -9.80
N ALA A 51 -8.43 -17.57 -10.93
CA ALA A 51 -9.41 -17.86 -11.98
C ALA A 51 -8.86 -18.81 -13.04
#